data_AF-A0A950XQR6-F1
#
_entry.id   AF-A0A950XQR6-F1
#
_cell.length_a   1.000
_cell.length_b   1.000
_cell.length_c   1.000
_cell.angle_alpha   90.00
_cell.angle_beta   90.00
_cell.angle_gamma   90.00
#
_symmetry.space_group_name_H-M   'P 1'
#
loop_
_entity.id
_entity.type
_entity.pdbx_description
1 polymer ?
#
loop_
_entity_poly.entity_id
_entity_poly.type
_entity_poly.pdbx_seq_one_letter_code
_entity_poly.pdbx_strand_id
1 'polypeptide(L)'
;DVFDDPFTFNILRDPNPHVGFGGTGAHYCIGANLARMTIDLMFNAIADHMPDLASAGKPERLRSGWLNGIKHWQVEYHGASAMNCPVAH
;
A
#
# COMPACT_ATOMS: atom_id res chain seq x y z
N ASP A 1 7.85 3.08 -22.32
CA ASP A 1 8.72 2.13 -23.01
C ASP A 1 9.05 0.85 -22.21
N VAL A 2 9.10 0.87 -20.87
CA VAL A 2 9.35 -0.36 -20.06
C VAL A 2 8.08 -1.04 -19.53
N PHE A 3 7.10 -0.24 -19.07
CA PHE A 3 5.83 -0.75 -18.55
C PHE A 3 4.73 -0.53 -19.58
N ASP A 4 3.97 -1.58 -19.85
CA ASP A 4 2.72 -1.46 -20.61
C ASP A 4 1.67 -0.76 -19.75
N ASP A 5 1.03 0.28 -20.29
CA ASP A 5 0.02 1.09 -19.58
C ASP A 5 0.45 1.48 -18.14
N PRO A 6 1.50 2.32 -17.98
CA PRO A 6 2.14 2.57 -16.69
C PRO A 6 1.27 3.35 -15.69
N PHE A 7 0.18 3.96 -16.15
CA PHE A 7 -0.73 4.74 -15.30
C PHE A 7 -1.90 3.93 -14.76
N THR A 8 -2.07 2.69 -15.23
CA THR A 8 -3.07 1.74 -14.71
C THR A 8 -2.49 0.88 -13.60
N PHE A 9 -3.23 0.80 -12.49
CA PHE A 9 -2.94 -0.11 -11.39
C PHE A 9 -3.43 -1.52 -11.72
N ASN A 10 -2.48 -2.45 -11.91
CA ASN A 10 -2.76 -3.86 -12.17
C ASN A 10 -1.96 -4.73 -11.18
N ILE A 11 -2.66 -5.41 -10.27
CA ILE A 11 -2.04 -6.30 -9.26
C ILE A 11 -1.43 -7.56 -9.87
N LEU A 12 -1.88 -7.97 -11.06
CA LEU A 12 -1.41 -9.16 -11.78
C LEU A 12 -0.29 -8.83 -12.79
N ARG A 13 0.27 -7.62 -12.75
CA ARG A 13 1.34 -7.21 -13.66
C ARG A 13 2.57 -8.12 -13.46
N ASP A 14 2.91 -8.86 -14.49
CA ASP A 14 4.11 -9.70 -14.56
C ASP A 14 4.62 -9.74 -16.02
N PRO A 15 5.91 -9.46 -16.30
CA PRO A 15 6.93 -9.01 -15.36
C PRO A 15 6.66 -7.60 -14.80
N ASN A 16 7.16 -7.32 -13.60
CA ASN A 16 7.05 -6.00 -12.95
C ASN A 16 8.44 -5.45 -12.56
N PRO A 17 9.21 -4.90 -13.53
CA PRO A 17 10.59 -4.44 -13.32
C PRO A 17 10.68 -3.06 -12.63
N HIS A 18 9.89 -2.82 -11.58
CA HIS A 18 9.90 -1.55 -10.86
C HIS A 18 11.18 -1.36 -10.02
N VAL A 19 11.65 -0.12 -9.93
CA VAL A 19 12.85 0.28 -9.17
C VAL A 19 12.51 0.94 -7.83
N GLY A 20 11.33 0.64 -7.29
CA GLY A 20 10.89 1.18 -5.99
C GLY A 20 11.80 0.78 -4.81
N PHE A 21 12.55 -0.31 -4.96
CA PHE A 21 13.55 -0.80 -4.02
C PHE A 21 14.99 -0.42 -4.40
N GLY A 22 15.14 0.55 -5.31
CA GLY A 22 16.40 0.86 -5.98
C GLY A 22 16.61 -0.01 -7.22
N GLY A 23 17.45 0.47 -8.14
CA GLY A 23 17.93 -0.35 -9.27
C GLY A 23 18.82 -1.50 -8.78
N THR A 24 18.98 -2.53 -9.60
CA THR A 24 19.91 -3.62 -9.31
C THR A 24 21.33 -3.07 -9.08
N GLY A 25 21.97 -3.45 -7.98
CA GLY A 25 23.31 -2.98 -7.62
C GLY A 25 23.66 -3.22 -6.16
N ALA A 26 24.84 -2.75 -5.74
CA ALA A 26 25.39 -2.97 -4.41
C ALA A 26 24.50 -2.45 -3.26
N HIS A 27 23.64 -1.48 -3.55
CA HIS A 27 22.72 -0.86 -2.58
C HIS A 27 21.24 -1.21 -2.86
N TYR A 28 20.97 -2.27 -3.62
CA TYR A 28 19.61 -2.79 -3.76
C TYR A 28 19.02 -3.07 -2.38
N CYS A 29 17.75 -2.71 -2.17
CA CYS A 29 17.12 -2.80 -0.86
C CYS A 29 17.21 -4.23 -0.29
N ILE A 30 18.04 -4.40 0.74
CA ILE A 30 18.19 -5.68 1.44
C ILE A 30 16.88 -6.16 2.08
N GLY A 31 15.98 -5.23 2.40
CA GLY A 31 14.68 -5.51 2.99
C GLY A 31 13.57 -5.79 1.98
N ALA A 32 13.83 -5.85 0.66
CA ALA A 32 12.78 -5.93 -0.35
C ALA A 32 11.81 -7.12 -0.14
N ASN A 33 12.33 -8.30 0.23
CA ASN A 33 11.49 -9.47 0.48
C ASN A 33 10.65 -9.33 1.76
N LEU A 34 11.23 -8.76 2.83
CA LEU A 34 10.50 -8.48 4.07
C LEU A 34 9.38 -7.47 3.80
N ALA A 35 9.67 -6.41 3.04
CA ALA A 35 8.67 -5.41 2.67
C ALA A 35 7.50 -6.03 1.88
N ARG A 36 7.78 -6.92 0.92
CA ARG A 36 6.73 -7.65 0.17
C ARG A 36 5.87 -8.49 1.10
N MET A 37 6.49 -9.33 1.95
CA MET A 37 5.76 -10.15 2.91
C MET A 37 4.87 -9.31 3.85
N THR A 38 5.39 -8.17 4.34
CA THR A 38 4.60 -7.27 5.19
C THR A 38 3.40 -6.68 4.44
N ILE A 39 3.59 -6.26 3.19
CA ILE A 39 2.52 -5.72 2.33
C ILE A 39 1.46 -6.80 2.07
N ASP A 40 1.89 -8.02 1.73
CA ASP A 40 0.99 -9.14 1.46
C ASP A 40 0.15 -9.49 2.70
N LEU A 41 0.77 -9.63 3.87
CA LEU A 41 0.05 -9.91 5.12
C LEU A 41 -0.92 -8.79 5.49
N MET A 42 -0.50 -7.53 5.34
CA MET A 42 -1.35 -6.37 5.63
C MET A 42 -2.59 -6.34 4.73
N PHE A 43 -2.44 -6.53 3.42
CA PHE A 43 -3.57 -6.50 2.50
C PHE A 43 -4.49 -7.72 2.65
N ASN A 44 -3.98 -8.91 2.97
CA ASN A 44 -4.82 -10.06 3.32
C ASN A 44 -5.67 -9.75 4.56
N ALA A 45 -5.07 -9.22 5.63
CA ALA A 45 -5.83 -8.87 6.84
C ALA A 45 -6.88 -7.77 6.58
N ILE A 46 -6.57 -6.78 5.73
CA ILE A 46 -7.55 -5.77 5.31
C ILE A 46 -8.71 -6.43 4.57
N ALA A 47 -8.43 -7.33 3.62
CA ALA A 47 -9.47 -8.03 2.87
C ALA A 47 -10.34 -8.92 3.77
N ASP A 48 -9.76 -9.58 4.77
CA ASP A 48 -10.47 -10.47 5.71
C ASP A 48 -11.39 -9.69 6.67
N HIS A 49 -10.97 -8.50 7.13
CA HIS A 49 -11.63 -7.79 8.23
C HIS A 49 -12.37 -6.51 7.83
N MET A 50 -11.96 -5.87 6.73
CA MET A 50 -12.48 -4.56 6.29
C MET A 50 -12.66 -4.55 4.75
N PRO A 51 -13.42 -5.49 4.17
CA PRO A 51 -13.56 -5.63 2.72
C PRO A 51 -14.23 -4.41 2.07
N ASP A 52 -15.05 -3.69 2.83
CA ASP A 52 -15.84 -2.55 2.35
C ASP A 52 -15.20 -1.19 2.73
N LEU A 53 -13.89 -1.16 3.04
CA LEU A 53 -13.15 0.05 3.39
C LEU A 53 -13.36 1.18 2.38
N ALA A 54 -13.77 2.36 2.86
CA ALA A 54 -14.00 3.55 2.04
C ALA A 54 -13.16 4.75 2.50
N SER A 55 -12.82 5.63 1.56
CA SER A 55 -12.12 6.88 1.87
C SER A 55 -13.10 7.92 2.43
N ALA A 56 -12.82 8.45 3.63
CA ALA A 56 -13.65 9.46 4.29
C ALA A 56 -13.16 10.91 4.04
N GLY A 57 -12.04 11.09 3.34
CA GLY A 57 -11.48 12.40 3.06
C GLY A 57 -10.22 12.36 2.21
N LYS A 58 -9.68 13.54 1.90
CA LYS A 58 -8.42 13.66 1.15
C LYS A 58 -7.22 13.30 2.04
N PRO A 59 -6.26 12.48 1.56
CA PRO A 59 -5.02 12.22 2.31
C PRO A 59 -4.20 13.48 2.57
N GLU A 60 -3.64 13.58 3.78
CA GLU A 60 -2.66 14.61 4.14
C GLU A 60 -1.24 14.14 3.79
N ARG A 61 -0.56 14.86 2.89
CA ARG A 61 0.80 14.49 2.45
C ARG A 61 1.88 14.91 3.44
N LEU A 62 2.94 14.10 3.51
CA LEU A 62 4.16 14.45 4.23
C LEU A 62 4.93 15.52 3.46
N ARG A 63 5.36 16.58 4.17
CA ARG A 63 6.24 17.60 3.59
C ARG A 63 7.68 17.06 3.60
N SER A 64 8.11 16.46 2.49
CA SER A 64 9.48 15.99 2.27
C SER A 64 9.92 16.26 0.84
N GLY A 65 11.20 16.55 0.65
CA GLY A 65 11.81 16.75 -0.68
C GLY A 65 12.24 15.46 -1.37
N TRP A 66 12.18 14.32 -0.68
CA TRP A 66 12.70 13.04 -1.18
C TRP A 66 11.80 11.83 -0.86
N LEU A 67 10.89 11.95 0.10
CA LEU A 67 9.98 10.86 0.50
C LEU A 67 8.54 11.18 0.08
N ASN A 68 7.92 10.28 -0.67
CA ASN A 68 6.48 10.37 -0.98
C ASN A 68 5.66 9.67 0.11
N GLY A 69 5.27 10.41 1.15
CA GLY A 69 4.52 9.88 2.29
C GLY A 69 3.12 10.48 2.44
N ILE A 70 2.20 9.71 3.02
CA ILE A 70 0.92 10.17 3.55
C ILE A 70 1.02 10.15 5.08
N LYS A 71 0.72 11.28 5.74
CA LYS A 71 0.75 11.41 7.21
C LYS A 71 -0.54 10.91 7.85
N HIS A 72 -1.67 11.29 7.26
CA HIS A 72 -3.00 10.93 7.74
C HIS A 72 -3.90 10.66 6.55
N TRP A 73 -4.76 9.66 6.66
CA TRP A 73 -5.85 9.42 5.72
C TRP A 73 -7.04 8.85 6.49
N GLN A 74 -8.11 9.66 6.58
CA GLN A 74 -9.34 9.24 7.24
C GLN A 74 -10.10 8.27 6.33
N VAL A 75 -10.53 7.16 6.91
CA VAL A 75 -11.22 6.07 6.22
C VAL A 75 -12.39 5.57 7.06
N GLU A 76 -13.44 5.09 6.40
CA GLU A 76 -14.55 4.38 6.99
C GLU A 76 -14.30 2.88 6.83
N TYR A 77 -14.09 2.18 7.94
CA TYR A 77 -13.65 0.77 7.91
C TYR A 77 -14.73 -0.24 7.54
N HIS A 78 -16.01 0.18 7.50
CA HIS A 78 -17.21 -0.62 7.22
C HIS A 78 -17.01 -2.13 7.43
N GLY A 79 -16.96 -2.57 8.69
CA GLY A 79 -16.82 -4.00 9.00
C GLY A 79 -18.10 -4.78 8.66
N ALA A 80 -17.97 -6.09 8.44
CA ALA A 80 -19.09 -7.06 8.36
C ALA A 80 -19.93 -7.13 9.66
N SER A 81 -19.55 -6.37 10.69
CA SER A 81 -20.36 -6.03 11.86
C SER A 81 -20.08 -4.58 12.18
N ALA A 82 -21.04 -3.69 11.94
CA ALA A 82 -20.98 -2.26 12.29
C ALA A 82 -20.84 -1.98 13.81
N MET A 83 -20.45 -2.98 14.62
CA MET A 83 -20.27 -2.87 16.06
C MET A 83 -18.89 -3.31 16.60
N ASN A 84 -18.01 -3.91 15.79
CA ASN A 84 -16.69 -4.32 16.28
C ASN A 84 -15.57 -3.84 15.34
N CYS A 85 -15.20 -2.57 15.42
CA CYS A 85 -13.83 -2.19 15.07
C CYS A 85 -12.92 -2.86 16.11
N PRO A 86 -11.98 -3.76 15.74
CA PRO A 86 -11.13 -4.46 16.70
C PRO A 86 -10.10 -3.54 17.38
N VAL A 87 -10.00 -2.29 16.94
CA VAL A 87 -9.08 -1.29 17.48
C VAL A 87 -9.91 -0.17 18.10
N ALA A 88 -9.80 0.01 19.42
CA ALA A 88 -10.36 1.16 20.10
C ALA A 88 -9.59 2.42 19.68
N HIS A 89 -10.27 3.38 19.07
CA HIS A 89 -9.75 4.72 18.80
C HIS A 89 -9.86 5.61 20.03
#